data_AF-A0A1B0DQ46-F1
#
_entry.id   AF-A0A1B0DQ46-F1
#
_cell.length_a   1.000
_cell.length_b   1.000
_cell.length_c   1.000
_cell.angle_alpha   90.00
_cell.angle_beta   90.00
_cell.angle_gamma   90.00
#
_symmetry.space_group_name_H-M   'P 1'
#
loop_
_entity.id
_entity.type
_entity.pdbx_description
1 polymer ?
#
loop_
_entity_poly.entity_id
_entity_poly.type
_entity_poly.pdbx_seq_one_letter_code
_entity_poly.pdbx_strand_id
1 'polypeptide(L)'
;MEVEVYSRSNEREACGWWMASIKMIKGTFHVVEYLGWDHSYTEIVPVDRLRLKNTNPPINAKTFHRFEIDVPEDLRDYAKVEGVDKEFQKAVRALVCRYVPERGIYKFISKNEMSQKRALMMQDMHFRNLSQKLISKERHFVY
;
A
#
# COMPACT_ATOMS: atom_id res chain seq x y z
N MET A 1 -24.77 -10.84 15.98
CA MET A 1 -24.16 -10.56 14.66
C MET A 1 -22.73 -10.12 14.89
N GLU A 2 -21.74 -10.78 14.29
CA GLU A 2 -20.33 -10.37 14.43
C GLU A 2 -20.04 -9.13 13.59
N VAL A 3 -19.40 -8.15 14.22
CA VAL A 3 -19.01 -6.86 13.65
C VAL A 3 -17.63 -6.47 14.12
N GLU A 4 -17.07 -5.45 13.50
CA GLU A 4 -15.86 -4.79 13.97
C GLU A 4 -16.21 -3.40 14.50
N VAL A 5 -15.70 -3.06 15.69
CA VAL A 5 -15.91 -1.79 16.38
C VAL A 5 -14.64 -0.97 16.31
N TYR A 6 -14.73 0.29 15.88
CA TYR A 6 -13.62 1.22 15.92
C TYR A 6 -13.43 1.73 17.36
N SER A 7 -12.35 1.32 18.01
CA SER A 7 -12.09 1.58 19.43
C SER A 7 -10.59 1.57 19.75
N ARG A 8 -10.21 1.97 20.96
CA ARG A 8 -8.84 1.97 21.48
C ARG A 8 -8.82 1.40 22.89
N SER A 9 -7.72 0.75 23.28
CA SER A 9 -7.60 0.18 24.64
C SER A 9 -7.30 1.24 25.70
N ASN A 10 -6.61 2.31 25.33
CA ASN A 10 -6.32 3.44 26.21
C ASN A 10 -6.19 4.73 25.40
N GLU A 11 -6.14 5.89 26.07
CA GLU A 11 -6.10 7.20 25.40
C GLU A 11 -4.80 7.50 24.66
N ARG A 12 -3.72 6.77 24.95
CA ARG A 12 -2.40 6.95 24.33
C ARG A 12 -2.27 6.17 23.02
N GLU A 13 -3.16 5.21 22.78
CA GLU A 13 -3.15 4.37 21.59
C GLU A 13 -4.07 4.88 20.49
N ALA A 14 -3.67 4.62 19.24
CA ALA A 14 -4.51 4.84 18.09
C ALA A 14 -5.70 3.87 18.08
N CYS A 15 -6.84 4.32 17.58
CA CYS A 15 -7.99 3.45 17.40
C CYS A 15 -7.73 2.39 16.32
N GLY A 16 -8.20 1.17 16.60
CA GLY A 16 -8.19 0.03 15.71
C GLY A 16 -9.59 -0.59 15.56
N TRP A 17 -9.69 -1.64 14.77
CA TRP A 17 -10.92 -2.40 14.56
C TRP A 17 -10.91 -3.66 15.42
N TRP A 18 -11.88 -3.77 16.31
CA TRP A 18 -11.96 -4.83 17.31
C TRP A 18 -13.16 -5.73 17.04
N MET A 19 -12.98 -7.03 17.15
CA MET A 19 -14.07 -8.00 16.97
C MET A 19 -15.09 -7.89 18.10
N ALA A 20 -16.36 -7.78 17.75
CA ALA A 20 -17.46 -7.75 18.72
C ALA A 20 -18.72 -8.43 18.16
N SER A 21 -19.69 -8.70 19.03
CA SER A 21 -21.02 -9.18 18.67
C SER A 21 -22.08 -8.19 19.11
N ILE A 22 -22.97 -7.79 18.20
CA ILE A 22 -24.13 -6.95 18.53
C ILE A 22 -25.10 -7.79 19.38
N LYS A 23 -25.42 -7.28 20.57
CA LYS A 23 -26.39 -7.84 21.51
C LYS A 23 -27.74 -7.16 21.44
N MET A 24 -27.76 -5.84 21.24
CA MET A 24 -28.99 -5.06 21.17
C MET A 24 -28.83 -3.87 20.22
N ILE A 25 -29.93 -3.51 19.56
CA ILE A 25 -30.01 -2.34 18.69
C ILE A 25 -31.14 -1.44 19.20
N LYS A 26 -30.84 -0.17 19.44
CA LYS A 26 -31.83 0.84 19.85
C LYS A 26 -31.58 2.15 19.11
N GLY A 27 -32.36 2.38 18.05
CA GLY A 27 -32.18 3.55 17.19
C GLY A 27 -30.79 3.54 16.53
N THR A 28 -30.02 4.62 16.73
CA THR A 28 -28.66 4.77 16.20
C THR A 28 -27.57 4.17 17.10
N PHE A 29 -27.94 3.64 18.27
CA PHE A 29 -27.02 3.05 19.24
C PHE A 29 -27.13 1.54 19.28
N HIS A 30 -25.98 0.90 19.41
CA HIS A 30 -25.84 -0.55 19.44
C HIS A 30 -25.09 -0.95 20.70
N VAL A 31 -25.60 -1.96 21.40
CA VAL A 31 -24.89 -2.60 22.51
C VAL A 31 -24.05 -3.72 21.91
N VAL A 32 -22.73 -3.62 22.06
CA VAL A 32 -21.76 -4.60 21.56
C VAL A 32 -21.06 -5.29 22.71
N GLU A 33 -20.72 -6.55 22.52
CA GLU A 33 -19.85 -7.33 23.41
C GLU A 33 -18.57 -7.69 22.65
N TYR A 34 -17.42 -7.27 23.17
CA TYR A 34 -16.13 -7.55 22.53
C TYR A 34 -15.74 -9.02 22.67
N LEU A 35 -15.12 -9.55 21.63
CA LEU A 35 -14.68 -10.96 21.53
C LEU A 35 -13.17 -11.06 21.73
N GLY A 36 -12.69 -12.17 22.29
CA GLY A 36 -11.25 -12.49 22.40
C GLY A 36 -10.61 -12.23 23.76
N TRP A 37 -11.41 -11.91 24.79
CA TRP A 37 -10.97 -11.85 26.19
C TRP A 37 -11.78 -12.82 27.06
N ASP A 38 -11.18 -13.28 28.16
CA ASP A 38 -11.83 -14.18 29.13
C ASP A 38 -13.00 -13.50 29.87
N HIS A 39 -12.96 -12.18 29.99
CA HIS A 39 -14.06 -11.38 30.54
C HIS A 39 -14.82 -10.66 29.41
N SER A 40 -16.14 -10.78 29.42
CA SER A 40 -17.01 -10.06 28.49
C SER A 40 -17.02 -8.57 28.84
N TYR A 41 -16.55 -7.75 27.91
CA TYR A 41 -16.66 -6.30 28.00
C TYR A 41 -17.77 -5.83 27.05
N THR A 42 -18.72 -5.06 27.59
CA THR A 42 -19.84 -4.51 26.82
C THR A 42 -19.76 -2.99 26.73
N GLU A 43 -20.09 -2.45 25.56
CA GLU A 43 -20.07 -1.01 25.29
C GLU A 43 -21.30 -0.61 24.47
N ILE A 44 -21.82 0.59 24.72
CA ILE A 44 -22.84 1.20 23.86
C ILE A 44 -22.13 2.10 22.87
N VAL A 45 -22.25 1.78 21.58
CA VAL A 45 -21.57 2.51 20.51
C VAL A 45 -22.57 3.03 19.48
N PRO A 46 -22.35 4.23 18.89
CA PRO A 46 -23.10 4.67 17.72
C PRO A 46 -22.78 3.77 16.52
N VAL A 47 -23.73 3.66 15.59
CA VAL A 47 -23.58 2.86 14.37
C VAL A 47 -22.36 3.27 13.52
N ASP A 48 -21.95 4.53 13.56
CA ASP A 48 -20.81 5.06 12.79
C ASP A 48 -19.45 4.46 13.21
N ARG A 49 -19.37 3.85 14.41
CA ARG A 49 -18.18 3.13 14.87
C ARG A 49 -18.18 1.66 14.46
N LEU A 50 -19.24 1.18 13.82
CA LEU A 50 -19.38 -0.21 13.43
C LEU A 50 -19.09 -0.41 11.95
N ARG A 51 -18.47 -1.54 11.63
CA ARG A 51 -18.45 -2.08 10.26
C ARG A 51 -18.69 -3.58 10.27
N LEU A 52 -19.07 -4.11 9.12
CA LEU A 52 -19.10 -5.55 8.91
C LEU A 52 -17.70 -6.12 9.06
N LYS A 53 -17.62 -7.33 9.62
CA LYS A 53 -16.37 -8.09 9.74
C LYS A 53 -15.61 -8.12 8.41
N ASN A 54 -14.32 -7.83 8.46
CA ASN A 54 -13.48 -7.87 7.28
C ASN A 54 -13.37 -9.31 6.75
N THR A 55 -13.80 -9.52 5.49
CA THR A 55 -13.76 -10.82 4.82
C THR A 55 -12.47 -11.07 4.05
N ASN A 56 -11.56 -10.10 4.00
CA ASN A 56 -10.28 -10.28 3.32
C ASN A 56 -9.44 -11.36 4.01
N PRO A 57 -8.89 -12.32 3.25
CA PRO A 57 -8.05 -13.36 3.82
C PRO A 57 -6.76 -12.76 4.40
N PRO A 58 -6.15 -13.45 5.38
CA PRO A 58 -4.84 -13.07 5.91
C PRO A 58 -3.77 -13.03 4.82
N ILE A 59 -2.77 -12.17 5.02
CA ILE A 59 -1.58 -12.10 4.17
C ILE A 59 -0.80 -13.41 4.31
N ASN A 60 -0.33 -13.95 3.19
CA ASN A 60 0.52 -15.12 3.12
C ASN A 60 1.78 -14.83 2.28
N ALA A 61 2.70 -15.80 2.21
CA ALA A 61 3.96 -15.68 1.47
C ALA A 61 3.79 -15.40 -0.04
N LYS A 62 2.61 -15.69 -0.61
CA LYS A 62 2.28 -15.45 -2.02
C LYS A 62 1.51 -14.15 -2.25
N THR A 63 1.21 -13.39 -1.19
CA THR A 63 0.42 -12.15 -1.30
C THR A 63 1.23 -11.00 -1.85
N PHE A 64 2.54 -10.97 -1.57
CA PHE A 64 3.42 -9.91 -2.05
C PHE A 64 4.63 -10.51 -2.76
N HIS A 65 4.95 -9.94 -3.92
CA HIS A 65 6.09 -10.27 -4.74
C HIS A 65 7.04 -9.08 -4.74
N ARG A 66 8.31 -9.33 -4.41
CA ARG A 66 9.37 -8.34 -4.40
C ARG A 66 10.41 -8.72 -5.44
N PHE A 67 10.80 -7.75 -6.27
CA PHE A 67 11.85 -7.93 -7.27
C PHE A 67 12.58 -6.61 -7.50
N GLU A 68 13.71 -6.70 -8.19
CA GLU A 68 14.64 -5.60 -8.42
C GLU A 68 15.03 -5.55 -9.90
N ILE A 69 15.30 -4.34 -10.39
CA ILE A 69 15.78 -4.08 -11.76
C ILE A 69 16.94 -3.08 -11.66
N ASP A 70 18.06 -3.39 -12.30
CA ASP A 70 19.21 -2.49 -12.37
C ASP A 70 18.91 -1.27 -13.25
N VAL A 71 19.34 -0.10 -12.79
CA VAL A 71 19.21 1.15 -13.54
C VAL A 71 20.55 1.47 -14.19
N PRO A 72 20.57 1.69 -15.52
CA PRO A 72 21.75 2.16 -16.25
C PRO A 72 22.38 3.40 -15.60
N GLU A 73 23.71 3.46 -15.54
CA GLU A 73 24.43 4.48 -14.75
C GLU A 73 24.11 5.91 -15.19
N ASP A 74 23.96 6.11 -16.49
CA ASP A 74 23.60 7.36 -17.15
C ASP A 74 22.20 7.88 -16.78
N LEU A 75 21.32 7.01 -16.30
CA LEU A 75 19.95 7.37 -15.92
C LEU A 75 19.75 7.52 -14.41
N ARG A 76 20.76 7.17 -13.60
CA ARG A 76 20.66 7.12 -12.13
C ARG A 76 20.34 8.47 -11.51
N ASP A 77 20.86 9.57 -12.05
CA ASP A 77 20.57 10.90 -11.52
C ASP A 77 19.12 11.34 -11.79
N TYR A 78 18.59 10.96 -12.94
CA TYR A 78 17.20 11.25 -13.28
C TYR A 78 16.21 10.35 -12.54
N ALA A 79 16.59 9.10 -12.26
CA ALA A 79 15.80 8.16 -11.46
C ALA A 79 15.57 8.61 -10.01
N LYS A 80 16.38 9.56 -9.50
CA LYS A 80 16.19 10.16 -8.16
C LYS A 80 15.02 11.15 -8.11
N VAL A 81 14.56 11.65 -9.27
CA VAL A 81 13.53 12.68 -9.34
C VAL A 81 12.18 12.10 -8.93
N GLU A 82 11.56 12.72 -7.93
CA GLU A 82 10.30 12.22 -7.39
C GLU A 82 9.19 12.19 -8.45
N GLY A 83 8.51 11.05 -8.55
CA GLY A 83 7.34 10.87 -9.40
C GLY A 83 7.63 10.52 -10.85
N VAL A 84 8.89 10.49 -11.28
CA VAL A 84 9.29 10.15 -12.66
C VAL A 84 8.88 8.72 -13.04
N ASP A 85 8.82 7.81 -12.08
CA ASP A 85 8.52 6.39 -12.32
C ASP A 85 7.04 6.02 -12.08
N LYS A 86 6.17 7.00 -11.77
CA LYS A 86 4.75 6.74 -11.48
C LYS A 86 4.03 6.05 -12.64
N GLU A 87 4.34 6.46 -13.87
CA GLU A 87 3.77 5.85 -15.08
C GLU A 87 4.25 4.40 -15.23
N PHE A 88 5.54 4.14 -14.97
CA PHE A 88 6.12 2.81 -15.04
C PHE A 88 5.53 1.89 -13.95
N GLN A 89 5.44 2.38 -12.71
CA GLN A 89 4.78 1.69 -11.61
C GLN A 89 3.35 1.26 -11.97
N LYS A 90 2.57 2.18 -12.55
CA LYS A 90 1.19 1.93 -12.98
C LYS A 90 1.13 0.86 -14.08
N ALA A 91 2.00 0.95 -15.08
CA ALA A 91 2.06 0.01 -16.19
C ALA A 91 2.41 -1.42 -15.74
N VAL A 92 3.35 -1.53 -14.80
CA VAL A 92 3.80 -2.80 -14.20
C VAL A 92 2.78 -3.38 -13.21
N ARG A 93 1.77 -2.59 -12.80
CA ARG A 93 0.81 -2.90 -11.74
C ARG A 93 1.49 -3.18 -10.40
N ALA A 94 2.57 -2.44 -10.11
CA ALA A 94 3.24 -2.51 -8.83
C ALA A 94 2.57 -1.58 -7.82
N LEU A 95 2.53 -1.99 -6.55
CA LEU A 95 2.10 -1.13 -5.44
C LEU A 95 3.15 -0.09 -5.11
N VAL A 96 4.42 -0.46 -5.24
CA VAL A 96 5.58 0.41 -4.97
C VAL A 96 6.59 0.20 -6.09
N CYS A 97 7.08 1.32 -6.64
CA CYS A 97 8.30 1.42 -7.42
C CYS A 97 9.16 2.50 -6.76
N ARG A 98 10.38 2.16 -6.33
CA ARG A 98 11.29 3.13 -5.71
C ARG A 98 12.71 2.92 -6.19
N TYR A 99 13.37 4.01 -6.57
CA TYR A 99 14.80 4.01 -6.83
C TYR A 99 15.60 3.96 -5.52
N VAL A 100 16.63 3.11 -5.48
CA VAL A 100 17.57 2.95 -4.37
C VAL A 100 18.96 3.41 -4.84
N PRO A 101 19.37 4.65 -4.53
CA PRO A 101 20.60 5.25 -5.05
C PRO A 101 21.87 4.47 -4.69
N GLU A 102 21.95 3.95 -3.47
CA GLU A 102 23.10 3.21 -2.94
C GLU A 102 23.46 1.98 -3.77
N ARG A 103 22.45 1.36 -4.39
CA ARG A 103 22.59 0.13 -5.18
C ARG A 103 22.40 0.36 -6.67
N GLY A 104 21.92 1.52 -7.09
CA GLY A 104 21.63 1.81 -8.49
C GLY A 104 20.47 0.99 -9.07
N ILE A 105 19.46 0.62 -8.25
CA ILE A 105 18.37 -0.26 -8.66
C ILE A 105 16.98 0.37 -8.45
N TYR A 106 15.99 -0.11 -9.20
CA TYR A 106 14.59 0.00 -8.82
C TYR A 106 14.16 -1.21 -7.99
N LYS A 107 13.50 -0.93 -6.87
CA LYS A 107 12.88 -1.94 -6.01
C LYS A 107 11.36 -1.89 -6.15
N PHE A 108 10.78 -3.06 -6.40
CA PHE A 108 9.34 -3.21 -6.62
C PHE A 108 8.69 -4.05 -5.52
N ILE A 109 7.46 -3.68 -5.17
CA ILE A 109 6.55 -4.51 -4.37
C ILE A 109 5.21 -4.57 -5.12
N SER A 110 4.70 -5.78 -5.35
CA SER A 110 3.43 -6.00 -6.04
C SER A 110 2.60 -7.09 -5.37
N LYS A 111 1.26 -7.01 -5.50
CA LYS A 111 0.34 -8.11 -5.19
C LYS A 111 0.09 -9.03 -6.40
N ASN A 112 0.70 -8.73 -7.54
CA ASN A 112 0.50 -9.45 -8.79
C ASN A 112 1.79 -10.18 -9.18
N GLU A 113 1.70 -11.50 -9.29
CA GLU A 113 2.82 -12.37 -9.67
C GLU A 113 3.41 -12.01 -11.04
N MET A 114 2.58 -11.51 -11.96
CA MET A 114 3.00 -11.13 -13.30
C MET A 114 3.72 -9.77 -13.36
N SER A 115 3.78 -9.02 -12.25
CA SER A 115 4.41 -7.70 -12.25
C SER A 115 5.90 -7.76 -12.62
N GLN A 116 6.65 -8.77 -12.16
CA GLN A 116 8.06 -8.89 -12.53
C GLN A 116 8.23 -9.06 -14.06
N LYS A 117 7.44 -9.96 -14.67
CA LYS A 117 7.47 -10.18 -16.12
C LYS A 117 7.09 -8.91 -16.90
N ARG A 118 6.07 -8.17 -16.44
CA ARG A 118 5.69 -6.89 -17.05
C ARG A 118 6.81 -5.84 -16.95
N ALA A 119 7.46 -5.76 -15.78
CA ALA A 119 8.56 -4.83 -15.57
C ALA A 119 9.70 -5.10 -16.53
N LEU A 120 10.12 -6.36 -16.67
CA LEU A 120 11.17 -6.76 -17.61
C LEU A 120 10.80 -6.46 -19.07
N MET A 121 9.53 -6.63 -19.46
CA MET A 121 9.08 -6.31 -20.83
C MET A 121 9.04 -4.81 -21.12
N MET A 122 8.87 -3.96 -20.09
CA MET A 122 8.63 -2.53 -20.26
C MET A 122 9.82 -1.65 -19.84
N GLN A 123 10.84 -2.22 -19.18
CA GLN A 123 11.98 -1.47 -18.66
C GLN A 123 12.72 -0.68 -19.75
N ASP A 124 12.91 -1.26 -20.93
CA ASP A 124 13.63 -0.59 -22.02
C ASP A 124 12.87 0.62 -22.56
N MET A 125 11.54 0.55 -22.60
CA MET A 125 10.70 1.69 -22.95
C MET A 125 10.80 2.77 -21.86
N HIS A 126 10.77 2.38 -20.60
CA HIS A 126 10.90 3.30 -19.48
C HIS A 126 12.26 4.01 -19.48
N PHE A 127 13.36 3.27 -19.64
CA PHE A 127 14.71 3.85 -19.72
C PHE A 127 14.87 4.81 -20.88
N ARG A 128 14.37 4.47 -22.08
CA ARG A 128 14.35 5.41 -23.22
C ARG A 128 13.59 6.70 -22.91
N ASN A 129 12.44 6.61 -22.23
CA ASN A 129 11.68 7.78 -21.82
C ASN A 129 12.44 8.63 -20.79
N LEU A 130 13.20 8.02 -19.87
CA LEU A 130 14.08 8.74 -18.95
C LEU A 130 15.21 9.46 -19.70
N SER A 131 15.90 8.78 -20.63
CA SER A 131 16.96 9.38 -21.44
C SER A 131 16.47 10.60 -22.21
N GLN A 132 15.29 10.51 -22.85
CA GLN A 132 14.70 11.62 -23.60
C GLN A 132 14.38 12.83 -22.71
N LYS A 133 13.86 12.58 -21.50
CA LYS A 133 13.57 13.64 -20.53
C LYS A 133 14.84 14.28 -19.98
N LEU A 134 15.90 13.50 -19.77
CA LEU A 134 17.22 14.00 -19.35
C LEU A 134 17.81 14.95 -20.41
N ILE A 135 17.88 14.52 -21.66
CA ILE A 135 18.38 15.35 -22.79
C ILE A 135 17.57 16.64 -22.94
N SER A 136 16.25 16.56 -22.76
CA SER A 136 15.37 17.74 -22.87
C SER A 136 15.64 18.75 -21.76
N LYS A 137 15.95 18.29 -20.54
CA LYS A 137 16.35 19.19 -19.44
C LYS A 137 17.70 19.83 -19.71
N GLU A 138 18.71 19.07 -20.12
CA GLU A 138 20.05 19.61 -20.41
C GLU A 138 19.97 20.73 -21.44
N ARG A 139 19.23 20.52 -22.55
CA ARG A 139 18.99 21.55 -23.57
C ARG A 139 18.31 22.81 -23.06
N HIS A 140 17.48 22.72 -22.02
CA HIS A 140 16.81 23.87 -21.42
C HIS A 140 17.75 24.73 -20.55
N PHE A 141 18.88 24.19 -20.09
CA PHE A 141 19.89 24.92 -19.32
C PHE A 141 21.01 25.51 -20.18
N VAL A 142 21.00 25.26 -21.50
CA VAL A 142 21.99 25.81 -22.45
C VAL A 142 21.49 27.11 -23.13
N TYR A 143 20.32 27.63 -22.73
CA TYR A 143 19.78 28.91 -23.20
C TYR A 143 19.45 29.84 -22.03
#